data_AF-A0A3M1TN48-F1
#
_entry.id   AF-A0A3M1TN48-F1
#
_cell.length_a   1.000
_cell.length_b   1.000
_cell.length_c   1.000
_cell.angle_alpha   90.00
_cell.angle_beta   90.00
_cell.angle_gamma   90.00
#
_symmetry.space_group_name_H-M   'P 1'
#
loop_
_entity.id
_entity.type
_entity.pdbx_description
1 polymer ?
#
loop_
_entity_poly.entity_id
_entity_poly.type
_entity_poly.pdbx_seq_one_letter_code
_entity_poly.pdbx_strand_id
1 'polypeptide(L)'
;MASEVILLEPDPEARLMVRSLLERDGNTVIEANDPRHAADVLRASNATAILVSPSLSAQYPTLAEDLSALQANIDVLVPTTYADALMDGAAEGGGLAEFARDALLLLSILAEEGAGGAPSAEKLGRMTELTALRMGLSRYQVDACASAAALVALGPSLVKFRFGVDPTQGASGGLSHDLQASLAALAALRCPYDLRRIIEAVDEMFDGRGRPRGLAGEQIPVGARIIAVTRDYCRMVAEGTDPMAATELIRTKQGQAYDPQVIQAFFGALRDETYVDRMESGTTGAKVLVIDGEASSLSVMEMRLQSAGFQVLTANNGAKGFEMIGSERPDVVIADTVLPKLDGISLLLKMRRTPELKGIPLVFTSARTDPGLLNKALKLGAKDVLAKPVNYDVLFAKLRALSAAKQGQAQAQGQGAQGNLADMPLVDFFRVLSLGRKTCKVSVQGPQGQAEVFFEQGSPVAAYTATERGREAFATVVTWTQGVFTMIVGETPPEHNLDRGLEALLK
;
A
#
# COMPACT_ATOMS: atom_id res chain seq x y z
N MET A 1 -5.66 -31.46 24.30
CA MET A 1 -7.04 -31.74 23.85
C MET A 1 -7.65 -30.40 23.54
N ALA A 2 -8.40 -30.26 22.44
CA ALA A 2 -9.07 -29.00 22.13
C ALA A 2 -10.08 -28.66 23.23
N SER A 3 -9.93 -27.52 23.89
CA SER A 3 -10.86 -27.07 24.93
C SER A 3 -11.96 -26.25 24.27
N GLU A 4 -13.22 -26.45 24.66
CA GLU A 4 -14.31 -25.57 24.24
C GLU A 4 -14.29 -24.30 25.09
N VAL A 5 -14.31 -23.13 24.44
CA VAL A 5 -14.30 -21.82 25.10
C VAL A 5 -15.47 -20.98 24.59
N ILE A 6 -16.27 -20.44 25.50
CA ILE A 6 -17.34 -19.52 25.14
C ILE A 6 -16.79 -18.10 25.10
N LEU A 7 -17.02 -17.38 24.01
CA LEU A 7 -16.63 -15.99 23.86
C LEU A 7 -17.86 -15.09 23.94
N LEU A 8 -17.94 -14.29 25.00
CA LEU A 8 -18.97 -13.28 25.21
C LEU A 8 -18.38 -11.88 25.02
N GLU A 9 -18.40 -11.41 23.77
CA GLU A 9 -17.91 -10.08 23.37
C GLU A 9 -18.94 -9.40 22.45
N PRO A 10 -19.64 -8.34 22.87
CA PRO A 10 -20.66 -7.67 22.07
C PRO A 10 -20.10 -6.92 20.85
N ASP A 11 -18.84 -6.49 20.89
CA ASP A 11 -18.18 -5.79 19.79
C ASP A 11 -17.77 -6.80 18.69
N PRO A 12 -18.31 -6.69 17.46
CA PRO A 12 -18.04 -7.66 16.40
C PRO A 12 -16.56 -7.78 16.04
N GLU A 13 -15.81 -6.68 16.11
CA GLU A 13 -14.41 -6.59 15.73
C GLU A 13 -13.51 -7.27 16.79
N ALA A 14 -13.71 -6.92 18.07
CA ALA A 14 -13.03 -7.57 19.19
C ALA A 14 -13.39 -9.07 19.29
N ARG A 15 -14.64 -9.44 18.97
CA ARG A 15 -15.08 -10.83 18.96
C ARG A 15 -14.34 -11.65 17.92
N LEU A 16 -14.24 -11.15 16.69
CA LEU A 16 -13.53 -11.82 15.61
C LEU A 16 -12.05 -12.02 15.96
N MET A 17 -11.43 -10.99 16.55
CA MET A 17 -10.03 -11.01 17.01
C MET A 17 -9.80 -12.12 18.05
N VAL A 18 -10.56 -12.09 19.14
CA VAL A 18 -10.38 -12.99 20.28
C VAL A 18 -10.73 -14.43 19.91
N ARG A 19 -11.76 -14.64 19.09
CA ARG A 19 -12.12 -15.94 18.53
C ARG A 19 -10.96 -16.56 17.74
N SER A 20 -10.39 -15.79 16.82
CA SER A 20 -9.30 -16.28 15.96
C SER A 20 -8.08 -16.71 16.78
N LEU A 21 -7.81 -16.03 17.90
CA LEU A 21 -6.71 -16.36 18.80
C LEU A 21 -6.97 -17.66 19.58
N LEU A 22 -8.17 -17.79 20.14
CA LEU A 22 -8.58 -19.00 20.86
C LEU A 22 -8.60 -20.22 19.93
N GLU A 23 -9.15 -20.08 18.71
CA GLU A 23 -9.17 -21.16 17.70
C GLU A 23 -7.75 -21.58 17.29
N ARG A 24 -6.82 -20.63 17.17
CA ARG A 24 -5.41 -20.90 16.87
C ARG A 24 -4.70 -21.68 17.97
N ASP A 25 -5.01 -21.39 19.23
CA ASP A 25 -4.44 -22.11 20.37
C ASP A 25 -5.09 -23.51 20.55
N GLY A 26 -5.86 -23.95 19.55
CA GLY A 26 -6.46 -25.27 19.45
C GLY A 26 -7.79 -25.39 20.16
N ASN A 27 -8.41 -24.28 20.57
CA ASN A 27 -9.71 -24.27 21.22
C ASN A 27 -10.85 -24.28 20.20
N THR A 28 -11.98 -24.84 20.58
CA THR A 28 -13.24 -24.68 19.82
C THR A 28 -13.99 -23.50 20.41
N VAL A 29 -14.20 -22.44 19.65
CA VAL A 29 -14.86 -21.22 20.15
C VAL A 29 -16.36 -21.25 19.87
N ILE A 30 -17.14 -20.99 20.91
CA ILE A 30 -18.59 -20.85 20.82
C ILE A 30 -18.96 -19.41 21.14
N GLU A 31 -19.52 -18.69 20.17
CA GLU A 31 -19.84 -17.28 20.34
C GLU A 31 -21.16 -17.08 21.08
N ALA A 32 -21.16 -16.16 22.04
CA ALA A 32 -22.34 -15.65 22.69
C ALA A 32 -22.52 -14.16 22.40
N ASN A 33 -23.73 -13.77 22.05
CA ASN A 33 -24.05 -12.40 21.61
C ASN A 33 -24.42 -11.49 22.79
N ASP A 34 -24.93 -12.08 23.87
CA ASP A 34 -25.43 -11.40 25.03
C ASP A 34 -25.39 -12.34 26.25
N PRO A 35 -25.52 -11.83 27.49
CA PRO A 35 -25.50 -12.63 28.71
C PRO A 35 -26.49 -13.80 28.76
N ARG A 36 -27.68 -13.66 28.15
CA ARG A 36 -28.68 -14.74 28.15
C ARG A 36 -28.27 -15.83 27.17
N HIS A 37 -27.83 -15.43 25.98
CA HIS A 37 -27.30 -16.37 24.99
C HIS A 37 -26.07 -17.11 25.56
N ALA A 38 -25.19 -16.43 26.29
CA ALA A 38 -24.05 -17.07 26.97
C ALA A 38 -24.49 -18.14 27.97
N ALA A 39 -25.52 -17.87 28.78
CA ALA A 39 -26.06 -18.84 29.72
C ALA A 39 -26.69 -20.06 29.01
N ASP A 40 -27.35 -19.85 27.87
CA ASP A 40 -27.95 -20.94 27.09
C ASP A 40 -26.89 -21.80 26.40
N VAL A 41 -25.87 -21.17 25.83
CA VAL A 41 -24.70 -21.84 25.22
C VAL A 41 -23.92 -22.62 26.27
N LEU A 42 -23.71 -22.04 27.46
CA LEU A 42 -23.01 -22.71 28.56
C LEU A 42 -23.71 -24.01 28.97
N ARG A 43 -25.04 -24.00 29.10
CA ARG A 43 -25.81 -25.22 29.42
C ARG A 43 -25.78 -26.29 28.31
N ALA A 44 -25.52 -25.89 27.07
CA ALA A 44 -25.58 -26.76 25.89
C ALA A 44 -24.20 -27.21 25.38
N SER A 45 -23.10 -26.70 25.96
CA SER A 45 -21.73 -26.97 25.53
C SER A 45 -20.94 -27.74 26.58
N ASN A 46 -19.79 -28.29 26.19
CA ASN A 46 -18.82 -28.87 27.11
C ASN A 46 -17.68 -27.88 27.39
N ALA A 47 -17.97 -26.58 27.29
CA ALA A 47 -16.98 -25.54 27.51
C ALA A 47 -16.39 -25.63 28.91
N THR A 48 -15.08 -25.46 28.99
CA THR A 48 -14.33 -25.44 30.26
C THR A 48 -13.99 -24.03 30.70
N ALA A 49 -14.11 -23.05 29.79
CA ALA A 49 -13.94 -21.65 30.10
C ALA A 49 -14.93 -20.75 29.35
N ILE A 50 -15.24 -19.60 29.93
CA ILE A 50 -15.96 -18.51 29.29
C ILE A 50 -15.16 -17.22 29.45
N LEU A 51 -14.88 -16.56 28.33
CA LEU A 51 -14.22 -15.26 28.29
C LEU A 51 -15.27 -14.17 28.14
N VAL A 52 -15.37 -13.29 29.14
CA VAL A 52 -16.35 -12.21 29.19
C VAL A 52 -15.66 -10.89 28.92
N SER A 53 -16.19 -10.08 28.01
CA SER A 53 -15.56 -8.81 27.70
C SER A 53 -15.50 -7.86 28.90
N PRO A 54 -14.44 -7.02 29.01
CA PRO A 54 -14.34 -6.02 30.07
C PRO A 54 -15.53 -5.06 30.06
N SER A 55 -16.02 -4.71 28.86
CA SER A 55 -17.19 -3.85 28.65
C SER A 55 -18.47 -4.43 29.25
N LEU A 56 -18.72 -5.73 29.07
CA LEU A 56 -19.88 -6.40 29.65
C LEU A 56 -19.75 -6.61 31.15
N SER A 57 -18.55 -6.90 31.66
CA SER A 57 -18.33 -6.99 33.09
C SER A 57 -18.58 -5.65 33.79
N ALA A 58 -18.17 -4.53 33.18
CA ALA A 58 -18.48 -3.19 33.70
C ALA A 58 -19.99 -2.88 33.67
N GLN A 59 -20.70 -3.36 32.65
CA GLN A 59 -22.14 -3.16 32.52
C GLN A 59 -22.97 -4.08 33.44
N TYR A 60 -22.48 -5.29 33.71
CA TYR A 60 -23.14 -6.32 34.51
C TYR A 60 -22.17 -6.88 35.56
N PRO A 61 -22.03 -6.20 36.72
CA PRO A 61 -21.01 -6.55 37.72
C PRO A 61 -21.12 -7.97 38.29
N THR A 62 -22.33 -8.55 38.33
CA THR A 62 -22.58 -9.91 38.84
C THR A 62 -22.45 -11.00 37.77
N LEU A 63 -22.25 -10.62 36.50
CA LEU A 63 -22.32 -11.54 35.36
C LEU A 63 -21.36 -12.72 35.50
N ALA A 64 -20.16 -12.49 36.01
CA ALA A 64 -19.18 -13.55 36.19
C ALA A 64 -19.59 -14.55 37.28
N GLU A 65 -20.15 -14.07 38.39
CA GLU A 65 -20.69 -14.90 39.47
C GLU A 65 -21.91 -15.70 38.98
N ASP A 66 -22.80 -15.04 38.24
CA ASP A 66 -24.01 -15.63 37.66
C ASP A 66 -23.67 -16.76 36.68
N LEU A 67 -22.66 -16.58 35.82
CA LEU A 67 -22.19 -17.61 34.88
C LEU A 67 -21.46 -18.75 35.58
N SER A 68 -20.64 -18.45 36.59
CA SER A 68 -19.95 -19.47 37.40
C SER A 68 -20.93 -20.36 38.15
N ALA A 69 -22.05 -19.81 38.61
CA ALA A 69 -23.08 -20.56 39.34
C ALA A 69 -23.87 -21.56 38.45
N LEU A 70 -23.85 -21.40 37.12
CA LEU A 70 -24.57 -22.27 36.19
C LEU A 70 -23.89 -23.63 35.99
N GLN A 71 -22.57 -23.72 36.18
CA GLN A 71 -21.81 -24.94 35.96
C GLN A 71 -20.59 -24.99 36.90
N ALA A 72 -20.52 -26.00 37.77
CA ALA A 72 -19.54 -26.05 38.86
C ALA A 72 -18.06 -26.16 38.44
N ASN A 73 -17.76 -26.40 37.15
CA ASN A 73 -16.40 -26.60 36.62
C ASN A 73 -16.12 -25.67 35.40
N ILE A 74 -16.66 -24.45 35.40
CA ILE A 74 -16.38 -23.45 34.36
C ILE A 74 -15.43 -22.37 34.89
N ASP A 75 -14.36 -22.09 34.16
CA ASP A 75 -13.49 -20.95 34.44
C ASP A 75 -14.06 -19.68 33.78
N VAL A 76 -14.54 -18.74 34.57
CA VAL A 76 -15.01 -17.44 34.06
C VAL A 76 -13.85 -16.44 34.07
N LEU A 77 -13.35 -16.12 32.88
CA LEU A 77 -12.23 -15.21 32.68
C LEU A 77 -12.77 -13.82 32.33
N VAL A 78 -12.45 -12.84 33.17
CA VAL A 78 -12.77 -11.43 32.95
C VAL A 78 -11.46 -10.63 32.88
N PRO A 79 -10.92 -10.36 31.69
CA PRO A 79 -9.75 -9.51 31.57
C PRO A 79 -10.03 -8.10 32.08
N THR A 80 -9.06 -7.50 32.76
CA THR A 80 -9.02 -6.03 33.00
C THR A 80 -8.81 -5.28 31.69
N THR A 81 -7.96 -5.83 30.83
CA THR A 81 -7.76 -5.43 29.43
C THR A 81 -7.47 -6.67 28.59
N TYR A 82 -7.75 -6.62 27.28
CA TYR A 82 -7.39 -7.73 26.38
C TYR A 82 -5.89 -8.05 26.36
N ALA A 83 -5.04 -7.08 26.71
CA ALA A 83 -3.60 -7.29 26.86
C ALA A 83 -3.28 -8.24 28.02
N ASP A 84 -3.98 -8.15 29.15
CA ASP A 84 -3.73 -9.00 30.32
C ASP A 84 -4.12 -10.47 30.06
N ALA A 85 -5.24 -10.71 29.34
CA ALA A 85 -5.66 -12.07 28.95
C ALA A 85 -4.72 -12.75 27.95
N LEU A 86 -4.05 -11.99 27.08
CA LEU A 86 -3.15 -12.54 26.07
C LEU A 86 -1.78 -12.92 26.64
N MET A 87 -1.38 -12.31 27.76
CA MET A 87 -0.06 -12.50 28.34
C MET A 87 0.05 -13.75 29.22
N ASP A 88 -1.06 -14.27 29.74
CA ASP A 88 -1.08 -15.47 30.62
C ASP A 88 -1.08 -16.82 29.86
N GLY A 89 -1.32 -16.84 28.54
CA GLY A 89 -1.45 -18.07 27.72
C GLY A 89 -0.22 -18.47 26.88
N ALA A 90 0.85 -17.69 26.85
CA ALA A 90 1.92 -17.81 25.85
C ALA A 90 3.03 -18.85 26.15
N ALA A 91 2.69 -20.02 26.70
CA ALA A 91 3.58 -21.18 26.83
C ALA A 91 3.02 -22.31 25.94
N GLU A 92 3.45 -22.50 24.69
CA GLU A 92 4.60 -23.32 24.28
C GLU A 92 4.68 -23.34 22.72
N GLY A 93 5.89 -23.31 22.12
CA GLY A 93 6.24 -23.89 20.80
C GLY A 93 5.81 -23.22 19.47
N GLY A 94 6.79 -22.96 18.57
CA GLY A 94 6.60 -22.73 17.12
C GLY A 94 7.51 -21.64 16.52
N GLY A 95 8.12 -21.86 15.35
CA GLY A 95 9.27 -21.10 14.82
C GLY A 95 9.07 -19.61 14.45
N LEU A 96 10.19 -18.88 14.47
CA LEU A 96 10.37 -17.42 14.36
C LEU A 96 9.75 -16.71 13.14
N ALA A 97 9.66 -17.41 12.00
CA ALA A 97 9.33 -16.83 10.69
C ALA A 97 7.87 -17.04 10.27
N GLU A 98 7.16 -17.97 10.91
CA GLU A 98 5.70 -18.13 10.85
C GLU A 98 5.03 -17.14 11.80
N PHE A 99 5.60 -17.00 13.00
CA PHE A 99 5.11 -16.07 14.02
C PHE A 99 4.97 -14.61 13.54
N ALA A 100 6.00 -14.05 12.90
CA ALA A 100 5.94 -12.69 12.40
C ALA A 100 4.95 -12.53 11.24
N ARG A 101 4.79 -13.58 10.42
CA ARG A 101 3.94 -13.56 9.23
C ARG A 101 2.45 -13.63 9.61
N ASP A 102 2.13 -14.45 10.59
CA ASP A 102 0.75 -14.67 11.05
C ASP A 102 0.29 -13.54 11.97
N ALA A 103 1.20 -12.94 12.76
CA ALA A 103 0.93 -11.72 13.50
C ALA A 103 0.68 -10.55 12.56
N LEU A 104 1.52 -10.34 11.53
CA LEU A 104 1.33 -9.28 10.54
C LEU A 104 0.02 -9.45 9.75
N LEU A 105 -0.36 -10.69 9.43
CA LEU A 105 -1.60 -11.03 8.72
C LEU A 105 -2.84 -10.75 9.58
N LEU A 106 -2.86 -11.20 10.83
CA LEU A 106 -3.95 -10.90 11.78
C LEU A 106 -4.05 -9.41 12.08
N LEU A 107 -2.92 -8.72 12.19
CA LEU A 107 -2.86 -7.29 12.44
C LEU A 107 -3.27 -6.46 11.22
N SER A 108 -2.99 -6.92 10.00
CA SER A 108 -3.49 -6.27 8.77
C SER A 108 -5.01 -6.36 8.63
N ILE A 109 -5.62 -7.48 9.05
CA ILE A 109 -7.09 -7.63 9.07
C ILE A 109 -7.72 -6.66 10.09
N LEU A 110 -7.09 -6.48 11.27
CA LEU A 110 -7.55 -5.54 12.31
C LEU A 110 -7.40 -4.05 11.92
N ALA A 111 -6.50 -3.72 11.00
CA ALA A 111 -6.26 -2.34 10.57
C ALA A 111 -7.22 -1.88 9.45
N GLU A 112 -7.67 -2.80 8.60
CA GLU A 112 -8.51 -2.49 7.43
C GLU A 112 -10.00 -2.31 7.79
N GLU A 113 -10.48 -2.84 8.91
CA GLU A 113 -11.92 -2.83 9.22
C GLU A 113 -12.42 -1.64 10.09
N GLY A 114 -11.55 -0.78 10.65
CA GLY A 114 -12.03 0.18 11.68
C GLY A 114 -11.33 1.54 11.87
N ALA A 115 -10.33 1.94 11.07
CA ALA A 115 -9.68 3.24 11.27
C ALA A 115 -9.43 4.06 9.99
N GLY A 116 -10.39 4.91 9.64
CA GLY A 116 -10.12 6.04 8.74
C GLY A 116 -8.97 6.91 9.28
N GLY A 117 -7.97 7.17 8.44
CA GLY A 117 -6.84 8.06 8.71
C GLY A 117 -5.50 7.39 9.09
N ALA A 118 -5.47 6.09 9.38
CA ALA A 118 -4.21 5.38 9.64
C ALA A 118 -3.55 4.93 8.31
N PRO A 119 -2.21 5.00 8.18
CA PRO A 119 -1.53 4.46 7.01
C PRO A 119 -1.70 2.94 6.95
N SER A 120 -1.99 2.39 5.75
CA SER A 120 -2.01 0.94 5.53
C SER A 120 -0.70 0.32 6.04
N ALA A 121 -0.82 -0.68 6.93
CA ALA A 121 0.32 -1.37 7.50
C ALA A 121 1.20 -2.01 6.41
N GLU A 122 0.57 -2.52 5.34
CA GLU A 122 1.27 -3.04 4.16
C GLU A 122 2.08 -1.93 3.48
N LYS A 123 1.46 -0.78 3.22
CA LYS A 123 2.12 0.34 2.53
C LYS A 123 3.28 0.92 3.36
N LEU A 124 3.07 1.11 4.66
CA LEU A 124 4.12 1.61 5.55
C LEU A 124 5.27 0.61 5.69
N GLY A 125 4.96 -0.68 5.85
CA GLY A 125 5.96 -1.74 5.90
C GLY A 125 6.81 -1.81 4.63
N ARG A 126 6.15 -1.82 3.46
CA ARG A 126 6.81 -1.86 2.14
C ARG A 126 7.70 -0.65 1.92
N MET A 127 7.22 0.55 2.20
CA MET A 127 8.01 1.79 2.06
C MET A 127 9.24 1.78 2.98
N THR A 128 9.08 1.29 4.21
CA THR A 128 10.16 1.17 5.19
C THR A 128 11.21 0.16 4.72
N GLU A 129 10.80 -0.99 4.20
CA GLU A 129 11.69 -2.00 3.64
C GLU A 129 12.53 -1.45 2.48
N LEU A 130 11.89 -0.81 1.50
CA LEU A 130 12.59 -0.22 0.34
C LEU A 130 13.57 0.88 0.76
N THR A 131 13.18 1.72 1.71
CA THR A 131 14.04 2.78 2.24
C THR A 131 15.23 2.18 3.00
N ALA A 132 15.00 1.15 3.82
CA ALA A 132 16.03 0.44 4.57
C ALA A 132 17.05 -0.25 3.66
N LEU A 133 16.59 -0.87 2.56
CA LEU A 133 17.46 -1.46 1.54
C LEU A 133 18.33 -0.41 0.85
N ARG A 134 17.75 0.74 0.47
CA ARG A 134 18.50 1.86 -0.13
C ARG A 134 19.49 2.51 0.84
N MET A 135 19.23 2.42 2.14
CA MET A 135 20.18 2.79 3.20
C MET A 135 21.34 1.79 3.36
N GLY A 136 21.33 0.66 2.62
CA GLY A 136 22.38 -0.36 2.68
C GLY A 136 22.31 -1.23 3.93
N LEU A 137 21.14 -1.36 4.57
CA LEU A 137 20.98 -2.17 5.77
C LEU A 137 21.00 -3.68 5.45
N SER A 138 21.49 -4.47 6.41
CA SER A 138 21.48 -5.94 6.29
C SER A 138 20.06 -6.50 6.31
N ARG A 139 19.85 -7.71 5.77
CA ARG A 139 18.53 -8.35 5.74
C ARG A 139 17.87 -8.43 7.13
N TYR A 140 18.66 -8.76 8.15
CA TYR A 140 18.19 -8.78 9.54
C TYR A 140 17.69 -7.41 10.01
N GLN A 141 18.40 -6.33 9.69
CA GLN A 141 18.01 -4.96 10.05
C GLN A 141 16.79 -4.51 9.25
N VAL A 142 16.70 -4.87 7.97
CA VAL A 142 15.55 -4.59 7.10
C VAL A 142 14.29 -5.27 7.65
N ASP A 143 14.37 -6.57 7.97
CA ASP A 143 13.26 -7.34 8.52
C ASP A 143 12.81 -6.77 9.89
N ALA A 144 13.77 -6.32 10.73
CA ALA A 144 13.48 -5.65 11.98
C ALA A 144 12.78 -4.28 11.78
N CYS A 145 13.23 -3.48 10.81
CA CYS A 145 12.59 -2.19 10.49
C CYS A 145 11.17 -2.38 9.96
N ALA A 146 10.96 -3.33 9.05
CA ALA A 146 9.64 -3.63 8.50
C ALA A 146 8.67 -4.15 9.57
N SER A 147 9.16 -5.02 10.46
CA SER A 147 8.38 -5.54 11.59
C SER A 147 7.98 -4.43 12.57
N ALA A 148 8.92 -3.53 12.90
CA ALA A 148 8.63 -2.37 13.73
C ALA A 148 7.65 -1.40 13.04
N ALA A 149 7.80 -1.15 11.74
CA ALA A 149 6.93 -0.28 10.97
C ALA A 149 5.48 -0.77 10.95
N ALA A 150 5.29 -2.08 10.80
CA ALA A 150 3.97 -2.68 10.86
C ALA A 150 3.35 -2.54 12.25
N LEU A 151 4.11 -2.78 13.34
CA LEU A 151 3.62 -2.54 14.70
C LEU A 151 3.21 -1.08 14.92
N VAL A 152 4.03 -0.13 14.43
CA VAL A 152 3.74 1.30 14.50
C VAL A 152 2.47 1.67 13.70
N ALA A 153 2.24 1.04 12.55
CA ALA A 153 1.03 1.27 11.75
C ALA A 153 -0.26 0.91 12.50
N LEU A 154 -0.18 -0.07 13.41
CA LEU A 154 -1.33 -0.59 14.15
C LEU A 154 -1.68 0.25 15.37
N GLY A 155 -0.72 1.02 15.89
CA GLY A 155 -0.89 1.85 17.08
C GLY A 155 -2.23 2.58 17.14
N PRO A 156 -2.63 3.36 16.11
CA PRO A 156 -3.91 4.06 16.10
C PRO A 156 -5.13 3.14 16.27
N SER A 157 -5.16 1.98 15.59
CA SER A 157 -6.26 1.02 15.70
C SER A 157 -6.26 0.34 17.07
N LEU A 158 -5.09 -0.06 17.56
CA LEU A 158 -4.93 -0.68 18.88
C LEU A 158 -5.37 0.25 20.03
N VAL A 159 -5.14 1.56 19.90
CA VAL A 159 -5.65 2.56 20.85
C VAL A 159 -7.18 2.58 20.89
N LYS A 160 -7.86 2.43 19.74
CA LYS A 160 -9.33 2.35 19.70
C LYS A 160 -9.86 1.14 20.46
N PHE A 161 -9.18 0.01 20.33
CA PHE A 161 -9.48 -1.22 21.06
C PHE A 161 -8.97 -1.21 22.51
N ARG A 162 -8.39 -0.10 22.98
CA ARG A 162 -7.79 0.05 24.32
C ARG A 162 -6.74 -1.03 24.62
N PHE A 163 -6.02 -1.45 23.59
CA PHE A 163 -5.03 -2.51 23.70
C PHE A 163 -3.77 -2.01 24.41
N GLY A 164 -3.62 -2.40 25.67
CA GLY A 164 -2.46 -2.03 26.51
C GLY A 164 -2.34 -0.53 26.83
N VAL A 165 -3.38 0.26 26.52
CA VAL A 165 -3.42 1.71 26.71
C VAL A 165 -4.83 2.16 27.05
N ASP A 166 -4.96 3.01 28.07
CA ASP A 166 -6.20 3.73 28.37
C ASP A 166 -6.15 5.13 27.72
N PRO A 167 -6.94 5.39 26.65
CA PRO A 167 -6.93 6.66 25.94
C PRO A 167 -7.52 7.82 26.74
N THR A 168 -8.15 7.55 27.90
CA THR A 168 -8.70 8.58 28.79
C THR A 168 -7.64 9.16 29.73
N GLN A 169 -6.49 8.48 29.87
CA GLN A 169 -5.38 8.92 30.68
C GLN A 169 -4.32 9.59 29.82
N GLY A 170 -3.56 10.53 30.39
CA GLY A 170 -2.46 11.15 29.69
C GLY A 170 -1.37 10.15 29.31
N ALA A 171 -0.79 10.30 28.12
CA ALA A 171 0.33 9.49 27.67
C ALA A 171 1.49 9.47 28.70
N SER A 172 1.80 8.29 29.23
CA SER A 172 2.90 8.06 30.19
C SER A 172 4.27 7.92 29.51
N GLY A 173 5.34 8.30 30.22
CA GLY A 173 6.72 8.08 29.76
C GLY A 173 7.16 8.88 28.53
N GLY A 174 6.37 9.86 28.07
CA GLY A 174 6.71 10.73 26.93
C GLY A 174 6.49 10.12 25.55
N LEU A 175 5.99 8.88 25.46
CA LEU A 175 5.59 8.19 24.23
C LEU A 175 4.15 8.53 23.85
N SER A 176 3.82 8.58 22.56
CA SER A 176 2.43 8.68 22.11
C SER A 176 1.62 7.42 22.45
N HIS A 177 0.30 7.54 22.56
CA HIS A 177 -0.59 6.39 22.81
C HIS A 177 -0.46 5.33 21.71
N ASP A 178 -0.27 5.75 20.45
CA ASP A 178 -0.05 4.84 19.33
C ASP A 178 1.20 3.97 19.54
N LEU A 179 2.32 4.57 19.96
CA LEU A 179 3.56 3.84 20.22
C LEU A 179 3.45 2.97 21.48
N GLN A 180 2.73 3.42 22.51
CA GLN A 180 2.46 2.59 23.69
C GLN A 180 1.65 1.34 23.32
N ALA A 181 0.60 1.49 22.51
CA ALA A 181 -0.19 0.38 22.04
C ALA A 181 0.63 -0.56 21.13
N SER A 182 1.51 0.01 20.30
CA SER A 182 2.47 -0.75 19.48
C SER A 182 3.44 -1.58 20.34
N LEU A 183 3.92 -1.02 21.45
CA LEU A 183 4.81 -1.72 22.40
C LEU A 183 4.07 -2.79 23.21
N ALA A 184 2.81 -2.54 23.57
CA ALA A 184 1.97 -3.54 24.22
C ALA A 184 1.74 -4.74 23.27
N ALA A 185 1.47 -4.48 21.99
CA ALA A 185 1.38 -5.51 20.97
C ALA A 185 2.71 -6.27 20.83
N LEU A 186 3.85 -5.57 20.79
CA LEU A 186 5.16 -6.22 20.77
C LEU A 186 5.36 -7.16 21.97
N ALA A 187 4.94 -6.77 23.18
CA ALA A 187 5.11 -7.58 24.39
C ALA A 187 4.27 -8.87 24.35
N ALA A 188 3.08 -8.84 23.73
CA ALA A 188 2.23 -10.00 23.49
C ALA A 188 2.73 -10.92 22.37
N LEU A 189 3.76 -10.48 21.63
CA LEU A 189 4.28 -11.18 20.48
C LEU A 189 5.69 -11.77 20.75
N ARG A 190 5.94 -13.04 20.39
CA ARG A 190 7.28 -13.64 20.38
C ARG A 190 8.14 -13.10 19.23
N CYS A 191 8.60 -11.85 19.33
CA CYS A 191 9.47 -11.26 18.32
C CYS A 191 10.95 -11.62 18.58
N PRO A 192 11.71 -12.11 17.57
CA PRO A 192 13.15 -12.34 17.71
C PRO A 192 14.04 -11.10 17.67
N TYR A 193 13.45 -9.97 17.26
CA TYR A 193 14.16 -8.72 17.07
C TYR A 193 13.95 -7.84 18.30
N ASP A 194 14.98 -7.12 18.74
CA ASP A 194 14.82 -6.05 19.72
C ASP A 194 14.18 -4.83 19.04
N LEU A 195 12.87 -4.91 18.79
CA LEU A 195 12.09 -3.86 18.13
C LEU A 195 11.78 -2.71 19.07
N ARG A 196 11.84 -2.94 20.40
CA ARG A 196 11.49 -1.95 21.41
C ARG A 196 12.31 -0.67 21.24
N ARG A 197 13.62 -0.80 21.03
CA ARG A 197 14.51 0.36 20.81
C ARG A 197 14.14 1.16 19.57
N ILE A 198 13.65 0.49 18.52
CA ILE A 198 13.20 1.15 17.29
C ILE A 198 11.90 1.89 17.55
N ILE A 199 10.89 1.20 18.09
CA ILE A 199 9.54 1.73 18.30
C ILE A 199 9.55 2.91 19.29
N GLU A 200 10.30 2.81 20.39
CA GLU A 200 10.41 3.89 21.39
C GLU A 200 11.01 5.19 20.83
N ALA A 201 11.79 5.10 19.75
CA ALA A 201 12.54 6.22 19.20
C ALA A 201 11.90 6.83 17.93
N VAL A 202 10.74 6.35 17.49
CA VAL A 202 10.12 6.83 16.23
C VAL A 202 9.69 8.30 16.31
N ASP A 203 9.31 8.78 17.50
CA ASP A 203 8.92 10.18 17.73
C ASP A 203 10.12 11.07 18.13
N GLU A 204 11.35 10.54 18.08
CA GLU A 204 12.57 11.34 18.19
C GLU A 204 12.78 12.16 16.91
N MET A 205 13.37 13.35 17.04
CA MET A 205 13.65 14.24 15.91
C MET A 205 15.16 14.33 15.70
N PHE A 206 15.58 14.40 14.45
CA PHE A 206 17.01 14.42 14.10
C PHE A 206 17.81 15.54 14.81
N ASP A 207 17.17 16.66 15.12
CA ASP A 207 17.76 17.79 15.87
C ASP A 207 17.70 17.68 17.40
N GLY A 208 17.16 16.59 17.95
CA GLY A 208 17.06 16.36 19.39
C GLY A 208 15.83 16.96 20.08
N ARG A 209 14.92 17.61 19.35
CA ARG A 209 13.66 18.17 19.92
C ARG A 209 12.55 17.14 20.09
N GLY A 210 12.78 15.91 19.65
CA GLY A 210 11.82 14.82 19.73
C GLY A 210 11.69 14.23 21.12
N ARG A 211 10.86 13.21 21.22
CA ARG A 211 10.51 12.53 22.47
C ARG A 211 10.61 11.01 22.28
N PRO A 212 10.80 10.23 23.35
CA PRO A 212 10.76 10.61 24.77
C PRO A 212 12.10 11.05 25.38
N ARG A 213 13.24 10.74 24.76
CA ARG A 213 14.58 10.95 25.34
C ARG A 213 15.31 12.17 24.77
N GLY A 214 14.85 12.74 23.66
CA GLY A 214 15.53 13.86 23.00
C GLY A 214 16.82 13.42 22.32
N LEU A 215 16.81 12.21 21.74
CA LEU A 215 17.95 11.69 20.99
C LEU A 215 18.18 12.53 19.74
N ALA A 216 19.45 12.78 19.38
CA ALA A 216 19.80 13.59 18.21
C ALA A 216 20.71 12.83 17.24
N GLY A 217 20.55 13.10 15.95
CA GLY A 217 21.38 12.53 14.89
C GLY A 217 21.40 11.00 14.91
N GLU A 218 22.61 10.43 14.90
CA GLU A 218 22.83 8.97 14.86
C GLU A 218 22.55 8.25 16.18
N GLN A 219 22.29 8.99 17.27
CA GLN A 219 21.82 8.39 18.53
C GLN A 219 20.44 7.76 18.35
N ILE A 220 19.66 8.23 17.37
CA ILE A 220 18.38 7.66 16.98
C ILE A 220 18.66 6.39 16.16
N PRO A 221 18.11 5.22 16.56
CA PRO A 221 18.24 3.99 15.78
C PRO A 221 17.84 4.21 14.31
N VAL A 222 18.61 3.66 13.38
CA VAL A 222 18.38 3.86 11.94
C VAL A 222 16.97 3.44 11.51
N GLY A 223 16.44 2.36 12.08
CA GLY A 223 15.06 1.93 11.83
C GLY A 223 14.02 2.95 12.27
N ALA A 224 14.25 3.64 13.39
CA ALA A 224 13.34 4.67 13.88
C ALA A 224 13.38 5.92 12.98
N ARG A 225 14.59 6.32 12.54
CA ARG A 225 14.76 7.40 11.55
C ARG A 225 14.04 7.11 10.24
N ILE A 226 14.10 5.87 9.75
CA ILE A 226 13.40 5.43 8.53
C ILE A 226 11.88 5.46 8.75
N ILE A 227 11.38 4.82 9.82
CA ILE A 227 9.95 4.75 10.11
C ILE A 227 9.34 6.14 10.30
N ALA A 228 10.06 7.08 10.93
CA ALA A 228 9.57 8.45 11.11
C ALA A 228 9.24 9.12 9.77
N VAL A 229 10.10 8.96 8.75
CA VAL A 229 9.88 9.52 7.40
C VAL A 229 8.73 8.81 6.69
N THR A 230 8.76 7.46 6.65
CA THR A 230 7.78 6.67 5.90
C THR A 230 6.39 6.77 6.51
N ARG A 231 6.27 6.74 7.84
CA ARG A 231 5.02 6.90 8.58
C ARG A 231 4.39 8.26 8.32
N ASP A 232 5.16 9.33 8.48
CA ASP A 232 4.63 10.69 8.33
C ASP A 232 4.20 10.96 6.89
N TYR A 233 4.92 10.44 5.90
CA TYR A 233 4.49 10.45 4.50
C TYR A 233 3.15 9.73 4.31
N CYS A 234 3.08 8.46 4.72
CA CYS A 234 1.90 7.64 4.52
C CYS A 234 0.69 8.22 5.25
N ARG A 235 0.86 8.78 6.45
CA ARG A 235 -0.19 9.46 7.21
C ARG A 235 -0.69 10.71 6.48
N MET A 236 0.21 11.59 6.04
CA MET A 236 -0.20 12.80 5.29
C MET A 236 -1.01 12.44 4.04
N VAL A 237 -0.57 11.43 3.29
CA VAL A 237 -1.28 10.94 2.11
C VAL A 237 -2.65 10.33 2.47
N ALA A 238 -2.72 9.54 3.56
CA ALA A 238 -3.98 8.97 4.04
C ALA A 238 -4.98 10.04 4.51
N GLU A 239 -4.48 11.15 5.06
CA GLU A 239 -5.28 12.32 5.47
C GLU A 239 -5.68 13.22 4.28
N GLY A 240 -5.33 12.84 3.05
CA GLY A 240 -5.70 13.55 1.82
C GLY A 240 -4.70 14.62 1.36
N THR A 241 -3.50 14.65 1.95
CA THR A 241 -2.41 15.50 1.43
C THR A 241 -1.91 14.93 0.11
N ASP A 242 -1.85 15.78 -0.91
CA ASP A 242 -1.27 15.44 -2.20
C ASP A 242 0.16 14.87 -2.04
N PRO A 243 0.52 13.75 -2.68
CA PRO A 243 1.84 13.12 -2.52
C PRO A 243 3.03 14.04 -2.79
N MET A 244 2.91 14.98 -3.75
CA MET A 244 3.97 15.94 -4.04
C MET A 244 4.09 17.00 -2.94
N ALA A 245 2.96 17.43 -2.38
CA ALA A 245 2.96 18.28 -1.19
C ALA A 245 3.52 17.56 0.05
N ALA A 246 3.17 16.29 0.25
CA ALA A 246 3.69 15.48 1.36
C ALA A 246 5.22 15.28 1.27
N THR A 247 5.74 15.00 0.07
CA THR A 247 7.19 14.91 -0.17
C THR A 247 7.90 16.24 0.05
N GLU A 248 7.31 17.37 -0.37
CA GLU A 248 7.86 18.71 -0.10
C GLU A 248 7.87 19.03 1.41
N LEU A 249 6.79 18.71 2.13
CA LEU A 249 6.72 18.89 3.57
C LEU A 249 7.79 18.06 4.32
N ILE A 250 8.08 16.84 3.86
CA ILE A 250 9.18 16.04 4.39
C ILE A 250 10.53 16.70 4.10
N ARG A 251 10.74 17.16 2.86
CA ARG A 251 11.98 17.81 2.44
C ARG A 251 12.28 19.08 3.23
N THR A 252 11.27 19.90 3.50
CA THR A 252 11.45 21.16 4.26
C THR A 252 11.89 20.93 5.71
N LYS A 253 11.63 19.75 6.28
CA LYS A 253 12.02 19.35 7.64
C LYS A 253 13.34 18.55 7.70
N GLN A 254 14.06 18.44 6.58
CA GLN A 254 15.36 17.78 6.51
C GLN A 254 16.37 18.41 7.47
N GLY A 255 17.10 17.57 8.22
CA GLY A 255 18.08 18.02 9.22
C GLY A 255 17.45 18.57 10.50
N GLN A 256 16.12 18.66 10.57
CA GLN A 256 15.37 19.02 11.78
C GLN A 256 14.62 17.79 12.31
N ALA A 257 13.50 17.44 11.67
CA ALA A 257 12.74 16.26 12.05
C ALA A 257 13.38 14.98 11.52
N TYR A 258 13.93 15.03 10.31
CA TYR A 258 14.32 13.85 9.55
C TYR A 258 15.80 13.85 9.19
N ASP A 259 16.38 12.66 9.18
CA ASP A 259 17.75 12.41 8.73
C ASP A 259 17.88 12.69 7.21
N PRO A 260 18.82 13.57 6.78
CA PRO A 260 19.15 13.80 5.37
C PRO A 260 19.40 12.55 4.52
N GLN A 261 20.11 11.55 5.06
CA GLN A 261 20.44 10.32 4.33
C GLN A 261 19.19 9.46 4.12
N VAL A 262 18.35 9.37 5.14
CA VAL A 262 17.08 8.65 5.07
C VAL A 262 16.14 9.31 4.05
N ILE A 263 16.06 10.65 4.02
CA ILE A 263 15.24 11.36 3.03
C ILE A 263 15.70 11.04 1.60
N GLN A 264 17.02 11.01 1.35
CA GLN A 264 17.56 10.66 0.04
C GLN A 264 17.18 9.21 -0.35
N ALA A 265 17.36 8.26 0.57
CA ALA A 265 16.99 6.86 0.35
C ALA A 265 15.48 6.71 0.13
N PHE A 266 14.66 7.42 0.90
CA PHE A 266 13.20 7.43 0.83
C PHE A 266 12.68 7.97 -0.51
N PHE A 267 13.22 9.09 -1.00
CA PHE A 267 12.85 9.58 -2.33
C PHE A 267 13.29 8.64 -3.46
N GLY A 268 14.39 7.91 -3.25
CA GLY A 268 14.75 6.79 -4.11
C GLY A 268 13.68 5.70 -4.10
N ALA A 269 13.26 5.27 -2.91
CA ALA A 269 12.25 4.23 -2.72
C ALA A 269 10.87 4.63 -3.29
N LEU A 270 10.46 5.89 -3.13
CA LEU A 270 9.23 6.44 -3.72
C LEU A 270 9.25 6.39 -5.25
N ARG A 271 10.41 6.63 -5.86
CA ARG A 271 10.56 6.49 -7.32
C ARG A 271 10.38 5.03 -7.75
N ASP A 272 10.84 4.07 -6.94
CA ASP A 272 10.67 2.63 -7.21
C ASP A 272 9.22 2.19 -7.02
N GLU A 273 8.55 2.59 -5.93
CA GLU A 273 7.14 2.24 -5.67
C GLU A 273 6.20 2.82 -6.74
N THR A 274 6.43 4.08 -7.14
CA THR A 274 5.70 4.68 -8.26
C THR A 274 6.02 4.01 -9.60
N TYR A 275 7.18 3.38 -9.79
CA TYR A 275 7.55 2.65 -11.01
C TYR A 275 6.83 1.29 -11.13
N VAL A 276 6.56 0.62 -10.01
CA VAL A 276 5.81 -0.65 -9.97
C VAL A 276 4.33 -0.44 -10.24
N ASP A 277 3.70 0.55 -9.60
CA ASP A 277 2.32 0.96 -9.89
C ASP A 277 2.15 1.44 -11.34
N ARG A 278 3.19 2.05 -11.92
CA ARG A 278 3.25 2.49 -13.33
C ARG A 278 3.29 1.31 -14.32
N MET A 279 3.97 0.21 -14.00
CA MET A 279 4.01 -0.98 -14.86
C MET A 279 2.75 -1.84 -14.77
N GLU A 280 2.10 -1.89 -13.61
CA GLU A 280 0.86 -2.65 -13.41
C GLU A 280 -0.36 -2.02 -14.08
N SER A 281 -0.38 -0.69 -14.18
CA SER A 281 -1.49 0.05 -14.79
C SER A 281 -1.37 0.21 -16.33
N GLY A 282 -0.31 -0.29 -16.95
CA GLY A 282 -0.08 -0.24 -18.41
C GLY A 282 0.08 1.16 -19.00
N THR A 283 0.09 2.22 -18.18
CA THR A 283 -0.11 3.60 -18.65
C THR A 283 1.16 4.45 -18.75
N THR A 284 2.34 3.84 -18.60
CA THR A 284 3.62 4.53 -18.79
C THR A 284 3.66 5.17 -20.18
N GLY A 285 3.68 6.51 -20.23
CA GLY A 285 3.88 7.25 -21.47
C GLY A 285 2.63 7.56 -22.29
N ALA A 286 1.41 7.32 -21.78
CA ALA A 286 0.19 7.72 -22.50
C ALA A 286 0.21 9.23 -22.79
N LYS A 287 0.03 9.59 -24.06
CA LYS A 287 0.10 10.95 -24.59
C LYS A 287 -1.22 11.66 -24.35
N VAL A 288 -1.25 12.62 -23.43
CA VAL A 288 -2.43 13.39 -23.08
C VAL A 288 -2.31 14.81 -23.64
N LEU A 289 -3.28 15.25 -24.43
CA LEU A 289 -3.36 16.64 -24.87
C LEU A 289 -4.32 17.42 -23.96
N VAL A 290 -3.82 18.48 -23.32
CA VAL A 290 -4.60 19.42 -22.52
C VAL A 290 -4.89 20.68 -23.33
N ILE A 291 -6.16 21.04 -23.45
CA ILE A 291 -6.62 22.23 -24.16
C ILE A 291 -7.38 23.13 -23.19
N ASP A 292 -6.75 24.22 -22.74
CA ASP A 292 -7.36 25.19 -21.81
C ASP A 292 -6.98 26.62 -22.24
N GLY A 293 -7.93 27.55 -22.18
CA GLY A 293 -7.69 28.95 -22.54
C GLY A 293 -6.88 29.72 -21.50
N GLU A 294 -6.81 29.22 -20.26
CA GLU A 294 -6.18 29.88 -19.14
C GLU A 294 -4.77 29.30 -18.88
N ALA A 295 -3.72 30.13 -19.02
CA ALA A 295 -2.33 29.69 -18.94
C ALA A 295 -1.93 29.11 -17.57
N SER A 296 -2.47 29.67 -16.48
CA SER A 296 -2.31 29.17 -15.10
C SER A 296 -2.90 27.76 -14.94
N SER A 297 -4.15 27.56 -15.38
CA SER A 297 -4.83 26.25 -15.37
C SER A 297 -4.04 25.21 -16.18
N LEU A 298 -3.62 25.59 -17.39
CA LEU A 298 -2.83 24.75 -18.29
C LEU A 298 -1.50 24.31 -17.65
N SER A 299 -0.77 25.23 -17.03
CA SER A 299 0.54 24.96 -16.39
C SER A 299 0.40 24.03 -15.18
N VAL A 300 -0.63 24.23 -14.35
CA VAL A 300 -0.90 23.34 -13.21
C VAL A 300 -1.30 21.96 -13.67
N MET A 301 -2.19 21.86 -14.66
CA MET A 301 -2.63 20.59 -15.24
C MET A 301 -1.46 19.82 -15.85
N GLU A 302 -0.59 20.51 -16.60
CA GLU A 302 0.62 19.93 -17.20
C GLU A 302 1.56 19.34 -16.14
N MET A 303 1.93 20.14 -15.13
CA MET A 303 2.79 19.69 -14.03
C MET A 303 2.20 18.47 -13.31
N ARG A 304 0.90 18.49 -13.00
CA ARG A 304 0.20 17.41 -12.28
C ARG A 304 0.16 16.12 -13.10
N LEU A 305 -0.15 16.21 -14.38
CA LEU A 305 -0.20 15.05 -15.28
C LEU A 305 1.19 14.47 -15.58
N GLN A 306 2.21 15.32 -15.76
CA GLN A 306 3.60 14.85 -15.90
C GLN A 306 4.06 14.11 -14.65
N SER A 307 3.75 14.65 -13.46
CA SER A 307 4.05 14.00 -12.18
C SER A 307 3.33 12.66 -12.01
N ALA A 308 2.14 12.53 -12.60
CA ALA A 308 1.36 11.29 -12.64
C ALA A 308 1.82 10.28 -13.71
N GLY A 309 2.82 10.62 -14.54
CA GLY A 309 3.47 9.73 -15.51
C GLY A 309 2.97 9.83 -16.96
N PHE A 310 2.18 10.86 -17.30
CA PHE A 310 1.68 11.08 -18.67
C PHE A 310 2.67 11.89 -19.53
N GLN A 311 2.71 11.61 -20.84
CA GLN A 311 3.34 12.52 -21.81
C GLN A 311 2.36 13.65 -22.13
N VAL A 312 2.62 14.85 -21.65
CA VAL A 312 1.65 15.95 -21.76
C VAL A 312 1.98 16.86 -22.93
N LEU A 313 0.97 17.11 -23.76
CA LEU A 313 0.96 18.16 -24.75
C LEU A 313 -0.03 19.24 -24.33
N THR A 314 0.24 20.49 -24.65
CA THR A 314 -0.63 21.60 -24.26
C THR A 314 -1.00 22.51 -25.43
N ALA A 315 -2.25 22.95 -25.45
CA ALA A 315 -2.77 23.93 -26.39
C ALA A 315 -3.62 24.99 -25.66
N ASN A 316 -3.40 26.26 -25.95
CA ASN A 316 -4.08 27.36 -25.29
C ASN A 316 -5.40 27.80 -25.97
N ASN A 317 -5.84 27.07 -27.01
CA ASN A 317 -7.07 27.36 -27.74
C ASN A 317 -7.51 26.13 -28.55
N GLY A 318 -8.81 26.04 -28.89
CA GLY A 318 -9.35 24.86 -29.55
C GLY A 318 -8.86 24.65 -30.98
N ALA A 319 -8.48 25.71 -31.72
CA ALA A 319 -7.98 25.56 -33.08
C ALA A 319 -6.60 24.88 -33.11
N LYS A 320 -5.66 25.38 -32.28
CA LYS A 320 -4.35 24.75 -32.08
C LYS A 320 -4.51 23.33 -31.51
N GLY A 321 -5.43 23.15 -30.56
CA GLY A 321 -5.75 21.83 -30.03
C GLY A 321 -6.18 20.85 -31.11
N PHE A 322 -7.06 21.26 -32.04
CA PHE A 322 -7.51 20.41 -33.15
C PHE A 322 -6.37 20.03 -34.10
N GLU A 323 -5.49 20.97 -34.44
CA GLU A 323 -4.30 20.70 -35.25
C GLU A 323 -3.40 19.65 -34.58
N MET A 324 -3.12 19.83 -33.28
CA MET A 324 -2.30 18.90 -32.50
C MET A 324 -2.95 17.52 -32.37
N ILE A 325 -4.28 17.42 -32.26
CA ILE A 325 -4.97 16.12 -32.26
C ILE A 325 -4.68 15.36 -33.56
N GLY A 326 -4.64 16.07 -34.70
CA GLY A 326 -4.34 15.49 -36.01
C GLY A 326 -2.90 15.02 -36.15
N SER A 327 -1.93 15.87 -35.76
CA SER A 327 -0.49 15.59 -35.93
C SER A 327 0.08 14.65 -34.87
N GLU A 328 -0.31 14.83 -33.60
CA GLU A 328 0.32 14.14 -32.46
C GLU A 328 -0.39 12.86 -32.05
N ARG A 329 -1.65 12.69 -32.46
CA ARG A 329 -2.50 11.52 -32.16
C ARG A 329 -2.49 11.12 -30.68
N PRO A 330 -2.91 12.01 -29.77
CA PRO A 330 -2.93 11.72 -28.34
C PRO A 330 -3.81 10.50 -28.02
N ASP A 331 -3.52 9.87 -26.89
CA ASP A 331 -4.30 8.78 -26.31
C ASP A 331 -5.57 9.29 -25.67
N VAL A 332 -5.53 10.47 -25.05
CA VAL A 332 -6.70 11.14 -24.48
C VAL A 332 -6.59 12.66 -24.66
N VAL A 333 -7.71 13.31 -24.91
CA VAL A 333 -7.83 14.78 -24.93
C VAL A 333 -8.57 15.25 -23.69
N ILE A 334 -8.01 16.23 -22.99
CA ILE A 334 -8.70 17.02 -21.98
C ILE A 334 -8.97 18.38 -22.60
N ALA A 335 -10.22 18.84 -22.61
CA ALA A 335 -10.56 20.14 -23.16
C ALA A 335 -11.43 20.94 -22.19
N ASP A 336 -11.21 22.25 -22.09
CA ASP A 336 -12.25 23.13 -21.56
C ASP A 336 -13.44 23.16 -22.52
N THR A 337 -14.64 23.23 -21.96
CA THR A 337 -15.86 23.52 -22.72
C THR A 337 -15.85 24.91 -23.36
N VAL A 338 -15.24 25.90 -22.69
CA VAL A 338 -15.13 27.28 -23.15
C VAL A 338 -13.68 27.53 -23.57
N LEU A 339 -13.47 27.67 -24.88
CA LEU A 339 -12.14 27.85 -25.46
C LEU A 339 -12.12 29.00 -26.46
N PRO A 340 -11.00 29.74 -26.56
CA PRO A 340 -10.80 30.71 -27.63
C PRO A 340 -10.74 30.03 -29.02
N LYS A 341 -11.13 30.78 -30.06
CA LYS A 341 -11.08 30.43 -31.50
C LYS A 341 -11.99 29.27 -31.94
N LEU A 342 -12.01 28.17 -31.20
CA LEU A 342 -12.88 27.02 -31.41
C LEU A 342 -13.31 26.52 -30.04
N ASP A 343 -14.60 26.57 -29.74
CA ASP A 343 -15.12 26.09 -28.46
C ASP A 343 -15.03 24.57 -28.34
N GLY A 344 -15.01 24.06 -27.10
CA GLY A 344 -14.80 22.64 -26.82
C GLY A 344 -15.87 21.72 -27.42
N ILE A 345 -17.12 22.17 -27.52
CA ILE A 345 -18.20 21.38 -28.11
C ILE A 345 -18.02 21.29 -29.63
N SER A 346 -17.71 22.40 -30.29
CA SER A 346 -17.38 22.42 -31.71
C SER A 346 -16.12 21.60 -32.03
N LEU A 347 -15.12 21.60 -31.15
CA LEU A 347 -13.94 20.73 -31.23
C LEU A 347 -14.35 19.25 -31.24
N LEU A 348 -15.16 18.81 -30.27
CA LEU A 348 -15.65 17.43 -30.20
C LEU A 348 -16.43 17.05 -31.47
N LEU A 349 -17.32 17.91 -31.96
CA LEU A 349 -18.08 17.66 -33.18
C LEU A 349 -17.17 17.51 -34.41
N LYS A 350 -16.13 18.34 -34.53
CA LYS A 350 -15.12 18.21 -35.59
C LYS A 350 -14.37 16.87 -35.48
N MET A 351 -13.91 16.50 -34.28
CA MET A 351 -13.26 15.20 -34.05
C MET A 351 -14.16 14.03 -34.46
N ARG A 352 -15.47 14.09 -34.15
CA ARG A 352 -16.43 13.03 -34.51
C ARG A 352 -16.79 13.02 -35.99
N ARG A 353 -16.62 14.13 -36.72
CA ARG A 353 -16.81 14.18 -38.18
C ARG A 353 -15.58 13.68 -38.94
N THR A 354 -14.39 13.79 -38.37
CA THR A 354 -13.14 13.30 -38.98
C THR A 354 -12.95 11.81 -38.66
N PRO A 355 -13.05 10.88 -39.65
CA PRO A 355 -13.06 9.44 -39.39
C PRO A 355 -11.89 8.94 -38.55
N GLU A 356 -10.70 9.45 -38.82
CA GLU A 356 -9.46 9.03 -38.17
C GLU A 356 -9.32 9.53 -36.72
N LEU A 357 -10.13 10.51 -36.31
CA LEU A 357 -10.10 11.10 -34.97
C LEU A 357 -11.27 10.62 -34.10
N LYS A 358 -12.23 9.90 -34.69
CA LYS A 358 -13.43 9.39 -33.99
C LYS A 358 -13.10 8.54 -32.77
N GLY A 359 -12.01 7.79 -32.80
CA GLY A 359 -11.59 6.88 -31.73
C GLY A 359 -10.93 7.56 -30.54
N ILE A 360 -10.46 8.81 -30.68
CA ILE A 360 -9.75 9.50 -29.59
C ILE A 360 -10.76 9.93 -28.52
N PRO A 361 -10.62 9.45 -27.26
CA PRO A 361 -11.48 9.85 -26.17
C PRO A 361 -11.22 11.31 -25.78
N LEU A 362 -12.29 12.03 -25.47
CA LEU A 362 -12.24 13.40 -24.99
C LEU A 362 -12.98 13.51 -23.66
N VAL A 363 -12.32 14.08 -22.66
CA VAL A 363 -12.88 14.43 -21.36
C VAL A 363 -12.96 15.95 -21.26
N PHE A 364 -14.12 16.47 -20.87
CA PHE A 364 -14.27 17.90 -20.64
C PHE A 364 -13.90 18.27 -19.21
N THR A 365 -13.30 19.45 -19.04
CA THR A 365 -13.26 20.17 -17.76
C THR A 365 -14.11 21.42 -17.90
N SER A 366 -15.05 21.67 -16.99
CA SER A 366 -16.01 22.77 -17.13
C SER A 366 -16.20 23.53 -15.82
N ALA A 367 -16.10 24.86 -15.88
CA ALA A 367 -16.57 25.74 -14.80
C ALA A 367 -18.10 25.92 -14.80
N ARG A 368 -18.77 25.55 -15.90
CA ARG A 368 -20.24 25.58 -16.00
C ARG A 368 -20.82 24.29 -15.42
N THR A 369 -21.73 24.44 -14.46
CA THR A 369 -22.45 23.35 -13.80
C THR A 369 -23.85 23.12 -14.38
N ASP A 370 -24.20 23.78 -15.49
CA ASP A 370 -25.52 23.61 -16.15
C ASP A 370 -25.71 22.14 -16.60
N PRO A 371 -26.65 21.40 -15.98
CA PRO A 371 -26.91 20.00 -16.32
C PRO A 371 -27.30 19.78 -17.79
N GLY A 372 -27.88 20.78 -18.46
CA GLY A 372 -28.25 20.70 -19.87
C GLY A 372 -27.04 20.63 -20.79
N LEU A 373 -26.02 21.46 -20.53
CA LEU A 373 -24.78 21.49 -21.30
C LEU A 373 -23.93 20.22 -21.08
N LEU A 374 -23.84 19.76 -19.82
CA LEU A 374 -23.11 18.55 -19.45
C LEU A 374 -23.70 17.30 -20.10
N ASN A 375 -25.03 17.14 -20.02
CA ASN A 375 -25.73 16.03 -20.68
C ASN A 375 -25.59 16.07 -22.20
N LYS A 376 -25.59 17.27 -22.80
CA LYS A 376 -25.37 17.45 -24.24
C LYS A 376 -23.97 17.00 -24.64
N ALA A 377 -22.94 17.36 -23.88
CA ALA A 377 -21.56 16.94 -24.16
C ALA A 377 -21.40 15.40 -24.16
N LEU A 378 -21.99 14.72 -23.17
CA LEU A 378 -21.99 13.25 -23.10
C LEU A 378 -22.75 12.62 -24.29
N LYS A 379 -23.92 13.15 -24.65
CA LYS A 379 -24.69 12.68 -25.82
C LYS A 379 -23.95 12.86 -27.15
N LEU A 380 -23.07 13.86 -27.25
CA LEU A 380 -22.22 14.10 -28.42
C LEU A 380 -20.96 13.22 -28.45
N GLY A 381 -20.79 12.34 -27.46
CA GLY A 381 -19.70 11.37 -27.40
C GLY A 381 -18.47 11.85 -26.65
N ALA A 382 -18.59 12.83 -25.75
CA ALA A 382 -17.60 13.03 -24.71
C ALA A 382 -17.59 11.79 -23.79
N LYS A 383 -16.41 11.40 -23.32
CA LYS A 383 -16.27 10.25 -22.41
C LYS A 383 -16.61 10.61 -20.98
N ASP A 384 -16.35 11.86 -20.60
CA ASP A 384 -16.71 12.37 -19.29
C ASP A 384 -16.73 13.90 -19.27
N VAL A 385 -17.30 14.47 -18.20
CA VAL A 385 -17.21 15.88 -17.89
C VAL A 385 -16.91 16.08 -16.40
N LEU A 386 -15.79 16.72 -16.10
CA LEU A 386 -15.37 17.06 -14.75
C LEU A 386 -15.65 18.54 -14.45
N ALA A 387 -16.30 18.80 -13.31
CA ALA A 387 -16.47 20.17 -12.83
C ALA A 387 -15.13 20.75 -12.37
N LYS A 388 -14.90 22.04 -12.65
CA LYS A 388 -13.81 22.82 -12.05
C LYS A 388 -14.27 23.31 -10.65
N PRO A 389 -13.43 23.25 -9.60
CA PRO A 389 -12.04 22.78 -9.60
C PRO A 389 -11.93 21.26 -9.80
N VAL A 390 -10.98 20.84 -10.62
CA VAL A 390 -10.82 19.44 -11.01
C VAL A 390 -10.22 18.64 -9.85
N ASN A 391 -10.86 17.51 -9.50
CA ASN A 391 -10.24 16.50 -8.65
C ASN A 391 -9.24 15.68 -9.48
N TYR A 392 -7.96 15.80 -9.17
CA TYR A 392 -6.88 15.20 -9.94
C TYR A 392 -6.81 13.67 -9.79
N ASP A 393 -7.16 13.11 -8.65
CA ASP A 393 -7.16 11.65 -8.45
C ASP A 393 -8.23 10.99 -9.33
N VAL A 394 -9.43 11.59 -9.37
CA VAL A 394 -10.52 11.16 -10.24
C VAL A 394 -10.13 11.33 -11.71
N LEU A 395 -9.48 12.44 -12.07
CA LEU A 395 -8.98 12.67 -13.42
C LEU A 395 -7.96 11.60 -13.81
N PHE A 396 -6.95 11.33 -12.98
CA PHE A 396 -5.91 10.34 -13.27
C PHE A 396 -6.49 8.94 -13.45
N ALA A 397 -7.40 8.51 -12.57
CA ALA A 397 -8.09 7.23 -12.71
C ALA A 397 -8.84 7.12 -14.05
N LYS A 398 -9.55 8.18 -14.46
CA LYS A 398 -10.27 8.22 -15.74
C LYS A 398 -9.32 8.21 -16.94
N LEU A 399 -8.25 8.99 -16.91
CA LEU A 399 -7.27 9.03 -17.98
C LEU A 399 -6.57 7.68 -18.14
N ARG A 400 -6.22 7.02 -17.04
CA ARG A 400 -5.63 5.67 -17.06
C ARG A 400 -6.59 4.66 -17.67
N ALA A 401 -7.85 4.64 -17.24
CA ALA A 401 -8.87 3.75 -17.81
C ALA A 401 -9.09 3.98 -19.32
N LEU A 402 -9.14 5.24 -19.75
CA LEU A 402 -9.31 5.60 -21.17
C LEU A 402 -8.09 5.27 -22.02
N SER A 403 -6.88 5.45 -21.47
CA SER A 403 -5.62 5.10 -22.14
C SER A 403 -5.45 3.59 -22.24
N ALA A 404 -5.78 2.86 -21.18
CA ALA A 404 -5.76 1.41 -21.13
C ALA A 404 -6.77 0.77 -22.08
N ALA A 405 -7.93 1.39 -22.36
CA ALA A 405 -8.89 0.87 -23.35
C ALA A 405 -8.36 0.96 -24.80
N LYS A 406 -7.56 2.00 -25.10
CA LYS A 406 -6.88 2.16 -26.40
C LYS A 406 -5.70 1.18 -26.51
N GLN A 407 -4.94 1.02 -25.43
CA GLN A 407 -3.85 0.05 -25.35
C GLN A 407 -4.34 -1.40 -25.31
N GLY A 408 -5.50 -1.69 -24.73
CA GLY A 408 -6.14 -3.01 -24.72
C GLY A 408 -6.53 -3.51 -26.12
N GLN A 409 -6.91 -2.58 -27.01
CA GLN A 409 -7.11 -2.88 -28.44
C GLN A 409 -5.79 -3.09 -29.20
N ALA A 410 -4.69 -2.48 -28.74
CA ALA A 410 -3.33 -2.75 -29.24
C ALA A 410 -2.68 -3.99 -28.60
N GLN A 411 -3.06 -4.35 -27.37
CA GLN A 411 -2.59 -5.52 -26.60
C GLN A 411 -3.24 -6.82 -27.07
N ALA A 412 -4.38 -6.78 -27.74
CA ALA A 412 -4.84 -7.89 -28.59
C ALA A 412 -3.80 -8.26 -29.68
N GLN A 413 -2.76 -7.44 -29.90
CA GLN A 413 -1.59 -7.71 -30.74
C GLN A 413 -0.26 -7.85 -29.94
N GLY A 414 -0.31 -8.09 -28.63
CA GLY A 414 0.78 -8.74 -27.88
C GLY A 414 2.01 -7.91 -27.46
N GLN A 415 1.86 -6.65 -27.02
CA GLN A 415 2.98 -5.88 -26.45
C GLN A 415 2.79 -5.60 -24.94
N GLY A 416 3.74 -6.06 -24.13
CA GLY A 416 3.82 -5.84 -22.68
C GLY A 416 4.45 -4.50 -22.27
N ALA A 417 4.59 -4.26 -20.96
CA ALA A 417 5.16 -3.03 -20.40
C ALA A 417 6.69 -2.95 -20.61
N GLN A 418 7.21 -1.86 -21.18
CA GLN A 418 8.62 -1.73 -21.59
C GLN A 418 9.43 -0.77 -20.69
N GLY A 419 10.71 -1.06 -20.43
CA GLY A 419 11.65 -0.28 -19.62
C GLY A 419 13.11 -0.37 -20.09
N ASN A 420 13.98 0.55 -19.63
CA ASN A 420 15.39 0.64 -20.05
C ASN A 420 16.35 0.21 -18.92
N LEU A 421 17.35 -0.60 -19.25
CA LEU A 421 18.35 -1.14 -18.32
C LEU A 421 19.26 -0.07 -17.71
N ALA A 422 19.44 1.06 -18.39
CA ALA A 422 20.22 2.17 -17.85
C ALA A 422 19.53 2.90 -16.69
N ASP A 423 18.18 2.87 -16.67
CA ASP A 423 17.37 3.53 -15.64
C ASP A 423 17.09 2.58 -14.46
N MET A 424 16.98 1.28 -14.73
CA MET A 424 16.74 0.24 -13.73
C MET A 424 17.50 -1.05 -14.12
N PRO A 425 18.57 -1.41 -13.39
CA PRO A 425 19.27 -2.67 -13.59
C PRO A 425 18.34 -3.88 -13.40
N LEU A 426 18.57 -4.98 -14.14
CA LEU A 426 17.71 -6.17 -14.05
C LEU A 426 17.68 -6.80 -12.68
N VAL A 427 18.77 -6.70 -11.92
CA VAL A 427 18.82 -7.19 -10.54
C VAL A 427 17.76 -6.50 -9.69
N ASP A 428 17.68 -5.18 -9.80
CA ASP A 428 16.69 -4.38 -9.07
C ASP A 428 15.28 -4.63 -9.60
N PHE A 429 15.12 -4.73 -10.92
CA PHE A 429 13.84 -5.01 -11.54
C PHE A 429 13.29 -6.39 -11.16
N PHE A 430 14.10 -7.44 -11.22
CA PHE A 430 13.74 -8.78 -10.82
C PHE A 430 13.44 -8.86 -9.32
N ARG A 431 14.20 -8.16 -8.48
CA ARG A 431 13.92 -8.06 -7.04
C ARG A 431 12.55 -7.42 -6.79
N VAL A 432 12.20 -6.39 -7.54
CA VAL A 432 10.88 -5.76 -7.50
C VAL A 432 9.77 -6.74 -7.92
N LEU A 433 9.96 -7.51 -8.99
CA LEU A 433 9.01 -8.56 -9.39
C LEU A 433 8.86 -9.65 -8.33
N SER A 434 9.95 -10.01 -7.66
CA SER A 434 9.96 -10.94 -6.54
C SER A 434 9.16 -10.44 -5.35
N LEU A 435 9.33 -9.17 -4.97
CA LEU A 435 8.58 -8.55 -3.89
C LEU A 435 7.09 -8.42 -4.22
N GLY A 436 6.75 -8.08 -5.46
CA GLY A 436 5.38 -7.97 -5.95
C GLY A 436 4.68 -9.30 -6.23
N ARG A 437 5.34 -10.44 -5.96
CA ARG A 437 4.87 -11.81 -6.26
C ARG A 437 4.31 -11.95 -7.68
N LYS A 438 4.97 -11.33 -8.65
CA LYS A 438 4.45 -11.27 -10.02
C LYS A 438 4.62 -12.59 -10.76
N THR A 439 3.64 -12.92 -11.57
CA THR A 439 3.71 -13.99 -12.56
C THR A 439 3.77 -13.37 -13.95
N CYS A 440 4.94 -13.41 -14.58
CA CYS A 440 5.20 -12.73 -15.85
C CYS A 440 6.41 -13.30 -16.59
N LYS A 441 6.47 -13.03 -17.89
CA LYS A 441 7.69 -13.14 -18.71
C LYS A 441 8.35 -11.76 -18.82
N VAL A 442 9.65 -11.71 -18.62
CA VAL A 442 10.48 -10.54 -18.93
C VAL A 442 11.36 -10.87 -20.12
N SER A 443 11.11 -10.22 -21.25
CA SER A 443 11.97 -10.28 -22.43
C SER A 443 12.97 -9.14 -22.37
N VAL A 444 14.26 -9.44 -22.48
CA VAL A 444 15.35 -8.47 -22.44
C VAL A 444 16.07 -8.46 -23.78
N GLN A 445 16.25 -7.27 -24.35
CA GLN A 445 17.04 -7.01 -25.55
C GLN A 445 18.28 -6.21 -25.15
N GLY A 446 19.43 -6.89 -25.04
CA GLY A 446 20.72 -6.27 -24.77
C GLY A 446 21.62 -6.23 -26.02
N PRO A 447 22.78 -5.54 -25.95
CA PRO A 447 23.77 -5.56 -27.03
C PRO A 447 24.38 -6.95 -27.26
N GLN A 448 24.29 -7.83 -26.26
CA GLN A 448 24.81 -9.21 -26.32
C GLN A 448 23.77 -10.22 -26.81
N GLY A 449 22.52 -9.82 -27.06
CA GLY A 449 21.48 -10.70 -27.61
C GLY A 449 20.09 -10.47 -27.01
N GLN A 450 19.22 -11.47 -27.17
CA GLN A 450 17.91 -11.53 -26.53
C GLN A 450 17.91 -12.56 -25.40
N ALA A 451 17.11 -12.29 -24.39
CA ALA A 451 16.87 -13.21 -23.30
C ALA A 451 15.43 -13.14 -22.81
N GLU A 452 14.98 -14.22 -22.19
CA GLU A 452 13.68 -14.32 -21.56
C GLU A 452 13.83 -14.89 -20.15
N VAL A 453 13.18 -14.25 -19.18
CA VAL A 453 13.15 -14.70 -17.78
C VAL A 453 11.71 -14.77 -17.33
N PHE A 454 11.30 -15.91 -16.81
CA PHE A 454 9.93 -16.16 -16.35
C PHE A 454 9.89 -16.16 -14.83
N PHE A 455 8.90 -15.46 -14.29
CA PHE A 455 8.58 -15.38 -12.88
C PHE A 455 7.21 -16.01 -12.64
N GLU A 456 7.08 -16.77 -11.55
CA GLU A 456 5.81 -17.25 -11.01
C GLU A 456 5.76 -16.90 -9.52
N GLN A 457 4.73 -16.17 -9.09
CA GLN A 457 4.58 -15.72 -7.70
C GLN A 457 5.84 -15.00 -7.17
N GLY A 458 6.53 -14.27 -8.05
CA GLY A 458 7.77 -13.54 -7.75
C GLY A 458 9.03 -14.39 -7.74
N SER A 459 8.94 -15.70 -7.89
CA SER A 459 10.12 -16.57 -8.01
C SER A 459 10.53 -16.72 -9.47
N PRO A 460 11.80 -16.50 -9.86
CA PRO A 460 12.25 -16.82 -11.19
C PRO A 460 12.24 -18.35 -11.36
N VAL A 461 11.49 -18.83 -12.35
CA VAL A 461 11.26 -20.27 -12.60
C VAL A 461 11.92 -20.77 -13.88
N ALA A 462 12.20 -19.86 -14.83
CA ALA A 462 12.95 -20.20 -16.02
C ALA A 462 13.73 -19.01 -16.58
N ALA A 463 14.86 -19.29 -17.24
CA ALA A 463 15.59 -18.30 -18.02
C ALA A 463 16.17 -18.90 -19.31
N TYR A 464 16.19 -18.10 -20.37
CA TYR A 464 16.66 -18.48 -21.69
C TYR A 464 17.47 -17.33 -22.30
N THR A 465 18.58 -17.65 -22.94
CA THR A 465 19.27 -16.78 -23.90
C THR A 465 19.36 -17.49 -25.25
N ALA A 466 20.02 -16.90 -26.24
CA ALA A 466 20.27 -17.56 -27.52
C ALA A 466 21.10 -18.85 -27.41
N THR A 467 21.96 -18.97 -26.39
CA THR A 467 22.94 -20.07 -26.26
C THR A 467 22.84 -20.85 -24.96
N GLU A 468 22.21 -20.29 -23.93
CA GLU A 468 22.18 -20.85 -22.57
C GLU A 468 20.74 -20.98 -22.09
N ARG A 469 20.53 -21.83 -21.07
CA ARG A 469 19.24 -21.99 -20.38
C ARG A 469 19.43 -22.18 -18.88
N GLY A 470 18.39 -21.92 -18.10
CA GLY A 470 18.41 -22.09 -16.65
C GLY A 470 19.40 -21.15 -15.97
N ARG A 471 20.17 -21.67 -15.01
CA ARG A 471 20.99 -20.85 -14.12
C ARG A 471 22.06 -20.02 -14.84
N GLU A 472 22.67 -20.58 -15.89
CA GLU A 472 23.69 -19.88 -16.70
C GLU A 472 23.06 -18.72 -17.46
N ALA A 473 21.93 -18.95 -18.13
CA ALA A 473 21.17 -17.88 -18.80
C ALA A 473 20.77 -16.77 -17.83
N PHE A 474 20.24 -17.11 -16.66
CA PHE A 474 19.85 -16.13 -15.66
C PHE A 474 21.05 -15.30 -15.17
N ALA A 475 22.17 -15.96 -14.85
CA ALA A 475 23.40 -15.30 -14.41
C ALA A 475 23.95 -14.34 -15.48
N THR A 476 23.95 -14.75 -16.75
CA THR A 476 24.38 -13.90 -17.87
C THR A 476 23.49 -12.66 -17.98
N VAL A 477 22.16 -12.85 -17.96
CA VAL A 477 21.18 -11.77 -18.15
C VAL A 477 21.26 -10.70 -17.07
N VAL A 478 21.45 -11.09 -15.80
CA VAL A 478 21.54 -10.11 -14.70
C VAL A 478 22.79 -9.23 -14.78
N THR A 479 23.82 -9.61 -15.55
CA THR A 479 25.01 -8.77 -15.77
C THR A 479 24.79 -7.67 -16.82
N TRP A 480 23.68 -7.69 -17.57
CA TRP A 480 23.44 -6.71 -18.62
C TRP A 480 23.06 -5.35 -18.03
N THR A 481 23.84 -4.33 -18.36
CA THR A 481 23.66 -2.95 -17.89
C THR A 481 23.07 -2.01 -18.96
N GLN A 482 22.93 -2.48 -20.20
CA GLN A 482 22.39 -1.71 -21.31
C GLN A 482 21.43 -2.53 -22.16
N GLY A 483 20.37 -1.89 -22.64
CA GLY A 483 19.31 -2.51 -23.43
C GLY A 483 17.92 -2.16 -22.92
N VAL A 484 16.92 -2.83 -23.48
CA VAL A 484 15.50 -2.58 -23.20
C VAL A 484 14.86 -3.88 -22.77
N PHE A 485 14.02 -3.86 -21.75
CA PHE A 485 13.27 -5.03 -21.31
C PHE A 485 11.77 -4.77 -21.43
N THR A 486 11.00 -5.84 -21.61
CA THR A 486 9.54 -5.82 -21.71
C THR A 486 8.96 -6.91 -20.81
N MET A 487 8.00 -6.55 -19.97
CA MET A 487 7.27 -7.46 -19.09
C MET A 487 5.89 -7.79 -19.68
N ILE A 488 5.60 -9.08 -19.82
CA ILE A 488 4.31 -9.61 -20.25
C ILE A 488 3.72 -10.43 -19.10
N VAL A 489 2.58 -9.97 -18.58
CA VAL A 489 1.92 -10.59 -17.40
C VAL A 489 1.15 -11.84 -17.83
N GLY A 490 1.20 -12.89 -17.00
CA GLY A 490 0.39 -14.09 -17.17
C GLY A 490 0.91 -15.12 -18.19
N GLU A 491 2.09 -14.89 -18.76
CA GLU A 491 2.76 -15.87 -19.62
C GLU A 491 3.52 -16.90 -18.78
N THR A 492 3.34 -18.19 -19.08
CA THR A 492 4.00 -19.29 -18.36
C THR A 492 5.18 -19.85 -19.15
N PRO A 493 6.26 -20.28 -18.48
CA PRO A 493 7.43 -20.84 -19.16
C PRO A 493 7.12 -22.19 -19.82
N PRO A 494 7.86 -22.58 -20.87
CA PRO A 494 7.78 -23.92 -21.47
C PRO A 494 8.19 -25.04 -20.49
N GLU A 495 9.20 -24.78 -19.67
CA GLU A 495 9.70 -25.68 -18.62
C GLU A 495 10.21 -24.86 -17.43
N HIS A 496 10.19 -25.44 -16.22
CA HIS A 496 10.87 -24.90 -15.05
C HIS A 496 12.33 -25.36 -15.07
N ASN A 497 13.25 -24.45 -15.42
CA ASN A 497 14.67 -24.76 -15.58
C ASN A 497 15.59 -23.99 -14.61
N LEU A 498 14.99 -23.35 -13.60
CA LEU A 498 15.69 -22.73 -12.47
C LEU A 498 15.31 -23.42 -11.16
N ASP A 499 16.32 -23.80 -10.38
CA ASP A 499 16.13 -24.38 -9.04
C ASP A 499 15.78 -23.28 -8.01
N ARG A 500 15.08 -23.67 -6.94
CA ARG A 500 14.81 -22.77 -5.79
C ARG A 500 16.13 -22.28 -5.17
N GLY A 501 16.17 -21.01 -4.73
CA GLY A 501 17.33 -20.42 -4.04
C GLY A 501 18.21 -19.46 -4.86
N LEU A 502 17.82 -19.16 -6.11
CA LEU A 502 18.48 -18.14 -6.94
C LEU A 502 18.26 -16.69 -6.46
N GLU A 503 17.36 -16.46 -5.50
CA GLU A 503 17.18 -15.19 -4.79
C GLU A 503 18.50 -14.65 -4.21
N ALA A 504 19.44 -15.54 -3.88
CA ALA A 504 20.77 -15.15 -3.40
C ALA A 504 21.64 -14.46 -4.46
N LEU A 505 21.38 -14.68 -5.76
CA LEU A 505 22.07 -13.99 -6.86
C LEU A 505 21.46 -12.62 -7.15
N LEU A 506 20.27 -12.35 -6.64
CA LEU A 506 19.65 -11.03 -6.63
C LEU A 506 20.11 -10.20 -5.42
N LYS A 507 21.12 -10.63 -4.64
CA LYS A 507 21.60 -9.96 -3.41
C LYS A 507 22.43 -8.72 -3.66
#